data_AF-V4T6W4-F1
#
_entry.id   AF-V4T6W4-F1
#
_cell.length_a   1.000
_cell.length_b   1.000
_cell.length_c   1.000
_cell.angle_alpha   90.00
_cell.angle_beta   90.00
_cell.angle_gamma   90.00
#
_symmetry.space_group_name_H-M   'P 1'
#
loop_
_entity.id
_entity.type
_entity.pdbx_description
1 polymer ?
#
loop_
_entity_poly.entity_id
_entity_poly.type
_entity_poly.pdbx_seq_one_letter_code
_entity_poly.pdbx_strand_id
1 'polypeptide(L)'
;MQRRRRRVVVLLRKMLTCAICVIALVALLSVHVHVPVFPSFKVPDFADPYKLPTITQQHEIKYQILSTEQSWTEELAPPHLSQTPLPSRKLDVTGGNSNSNIVKLWKPPSNRDFVPCVEPSSNYTSPTESRGYLLVHTNGGLNQMRAGICDMVAVARIINATLVVPELDKRSFWQDSRFLPFPFWKLAICLCINFLMIEMRGLFSTFFVCSNFSDVFDEDHFINSLANDVKVIKKVPKELSTAARAVKHFRSWSGMDYYEGEIASMWEDYQIIRAAKSDSRLANNNLPLDIQKLRCRACYEALRFAPQIEAMGKLLVDRMRSYGPYIALHLRYEKDMLAFSGCTHDLSLVEADELRTIRSELTSDDLNAQFDASSLD
;
A
#
# COMPACT_ATOMS: atom_id res chain seq x y z
N MET A 1 -35.39 45.04 32.02
CA MET A 1 -35.22 44.35 30.71
C MET A 1 -34.30 43.13 30.71
N GLN A 2 -33.25 43.04 31.56
CA GLN A 2 -32.28 41.92 31.55
C GLN A 2 -32.84 40.52 31.90
N ARG A 3 -33.80 40.41 32.84
CA ARG A 3 -34.39 39.10 33.25
C ARG A 3 -35.14 38.39 32.12
N ARG A 4 -35.81 39.15 31.24
CA ARG A 4 -36.56 38.62 30.07
C ARG A 4 -35.58 38.08 29.02
N ARG A 5 -34.49 38.80 28.75
CA ARG A 5 -33.41 38.38 27.83
C ARG A 5 -32.71 37.11 28.32
N ARG A 6 -32.46 36.98 29.63
CA ARG A 6 -31.86 35.77 30.23
C ARG A 6 -32.79 34.55 30.13
N ARG A 7 -34.11 34.73 30.32
CA ARG A 7 -35.11 33.66 30.11
C ARG A 7 -35.18 33.20 28.65
N VAL A 8 -35.15 34.14 27.71
CA VAL A 8 -35.16 33.84 26.26
C VAL A 8 -33.90 33.05 25.85
N VAL A 9 -32.73 33.42 26.36
CA VAL A 9 -31.47 32.68 26.09
C VAL A 9 -31.50 31.27 26.70
N VAL A 10 -32.05 31.10 27.90
CA VAL A 10 -32.21 29.77 28.51
C VAL A 10 -33.22 28.92 27.72
N LEU A 11 -34.31 29.53 27.23
CA LEU A 11 -35.29 28.84 26.38
C LEU A 11 -34.66 28.41 25.04
N LEU A 12 -33.93 29.30 24.38
CA LEU A 12 -33.21 29.01 23.14
C LEU A 12 -32.19 27.87 23.31
N ARG A 13 -31.43 27.88 24.41
CA ARG A 13 -30.50 26.79 24.73
C ARG A 13 -31.24 25.46 24.92
N LYS A 14 -32.35 25.45 25.66
CA LYS A 14 -33.16 24.23 25.83
C LYS A 14 -33.75 23.72 24.52
N MET A 15 -34.23 24.61 23.66
CA MET A 15 -34.74 24.24 22.33
C MET A 15 -33.63 23.66 21.44
N LEU A 16 -32.44 24.26 21.46
CA LEU A 16 -31.28 23.77 20.72
C LEU A 16 -30.82 22.40 21.22
N THR A 17 -30.75 22.19 22.53
CA THR A 17 -30.42 20.88 23.12
C THR A 17 -31.46 19.83 22.72
N CYS A 18 -32.75 20.16 22.77
CA CYS A 18 -33.82 19.24 22.38
C CYS A 18 -33.73 18.86 20.90
N ALA A 19 -33.46 19.84 20.01
CA ALA A 19 -33.26 19.59 18.59
C ALA A 19 -32.06 18.66 18.31
N ILE A 20 -30.94 18.86 19.02
CA ILE A 20 -29.75 18.01 18.90
C ILE A 20 -30.06 16.58 19.38
N CYS A 21 -30.76 16.42 20.50
CA CYS A 21 -31.17 15.09 21.00
C CYS A 21 -32.09 14.37 20.03
N VAL A 22 -33.03 15.07 19.38
CA VAL A 22 -33.92 14.49 18.37
C VAL A 22 -33.13 14.05 17.14
N ILE A 23 -32.19 14.86 16.65
CA ILE A 23 -31.34 14.50 15.51
C ILE A 23 -30.47 13.28 15.85
N ALA A 24 -29.90 13.20 17.06
CA ALA A 24 -29.12 12.06 17.51
C ALA A 24 -29.96 10.78 17.64
N LEU A 25 -31.19 10.88 18.16
CA LEU A 25 -32.14 9.76 18.23
C LEU A 25 -32.56 9.28 16.84
N VAL A 26 -32.86 10.21 15.92
CA VAL A 26 -33.18 9.87 14.53
C VAL A 26 -31.99 9.19 13.85
N ALA A 27 -30.77 9.69 14.03
CA ALA A 27 -29.57 9.07 13.48
C ALA A 27 -29.34 7.66 14.06
N LEU A 28 -29.48 7.48 15.38
CA LEU A 28 -29.36 6.16 16.03
C LEU A 28 -30.41 5.17 15.52
N LEU A 29 -31.65 5.62 15.34
CA LEU A 29 -32.74 4.82 14.80
C LEU A 29 -32.55 4.54 13.30
N SER A 30 -32.05 5.49 12.51
CA SER A 30 -31.71 5.27 11.10
C SER A 30 -30.58 4.25 10.93
N VAL A 31 -29.61 4.23 11.84
CA VAL A 31 -28.56 3.18 11.86
C VAL A 31 -29.16 1.81 12.24
N HIS A 32 -30.18 1.75 13.10
CA HIS A 32 -30.86 0.48 13.43
C HIS A 32 -31.88 0.02 12.38
N VAL A 33 -32.39 0.92 11.53
CA VAL A 33 -33.40 0.61 10.50
C VAL A 33 -32.77 0.36 9.12
N HIS A 34 -31.54 0.80 8.87
CA HIS A 34 -30.82 0.59 7.60
C HIS A 34 -29.49 -0.17 7.71
N VAL A 35 -29.10 -0.63 8.89
CA VAL A 35 -28.06 -1.66 9.01
C VAL A 35 -28.78 -2.96 9.34
N PRO A 36 -28.86 -3.95 8.43
CA PRO A 36 -29.17 -5.29 8.88
C PRO A 36 -28.08 -5.62 9.91
N VAL A 37 -28.49 -5.82 11.16
CA VAL A 37 -27.61 -6.34 12.21
C VAL A 37 -26.96 -7.58 11.63
N PHE A 38 -25.68 -7.47 11.24
CA PHE A 38 -24.91 -8.63 10.82
C PHE A 38 -25.00 -9.61 11.98
N PRO A 39 -25.60 -10.81 11.80
CA PRO A 39 -25.52 -11.79 12.84
C PRO A 39 -24.04 -12.08 13.07
N SER A 40 -23.65 -12.18 14.34
CA SER A 40 -22.34 -12.72 14.71
C SER A 40 -22.09 -13.96 13.85
N PHE A 41 -21.05 -13.92 13.01
CA PHE A 41 -20.65 -15.05 12.18
C PHE A 41 -20.21 -16.18 13.13
N LYS A 42 -21.16 -16.99 13.57
CA LYS A 42 -20.86 -18.38 13.87
C LYS A 42 -20.63 -19.04 12.53
N VAL A 43 -19.39 -19.49 12.31
CA VAL A 43 -19.02 -20.33 11.18
C VAL A 43 -20.04 -21.47 11.11
N PRO A 44 -20.82 -21.62 10.02
CA PRO A 44 -21.67 -22.79 9.87
C PRO A 44 -20.74 -24.00 9.76
N ASP A 45 -21.02 -25.06 10.53
CA ASP A 45 -20.50 -26.38 10.18
C ASP A 45 -20.99 -26.69 8.77
N PHE A 46 -20.06 -26.72 7.81
CA PHE A 46 -20.38 -27.11 6.45
C PHE A 46 -20.75 -28.59 6.46
N ALA A 47 -22.05 -28.87 6.32
CA ALA A 47 -22.51 -30.19 5.92
C ALA A 47 -22.02 -30.46 4.49
N ASP A 48 -21.24 -31.54 4.36
CA ASP A 48 -20.85 -32.33 3.18
C ASP A 48 -21.06 -31.69 1.78
N PRO A 49 -20.00 -31.40 1.00
CA PRO A 49 -20.05 -30.57 -0.21
C PRO A 49 -20.70 -31.21 -1.47
N TYR A 50 -21.47 -32.30 -1.34
CA TYR A 50 -21.98 -33.06 -2.50
C TYR A 50 -23.49 -32.94 -2.79
N LYS A 51 -24.23 -31.97 -2.24
CA LYS A 51 -25.65 -31.75 -2.62
C LYS A 51 -25.98 -30.32 -2.99
N LEU A 52 -26.30 -30.11 -4.27
CA LEU A 52 -26.80 -28.85 -4.85
C LEU A 52 -28.34 -28.76 -4.68
N PRO A 53 -28.93 -27.62 -4.26
CA PRO A 53 -30.38 -27.48 -4.17
C PRO A 53 -31.00 -27.07 -5.52
N THR A 54 -32.14 -27.69 -5.83
CA THR A 54 -32.94 -27.47 -7.05
C THR A 54 -33.68 -26.13 -6.98
N ILE A 55 -33.49 -25.28 -7.99
CA ILE A 55 -34.16 -23.99 -8.14
C ILE A 55 -35.60 -24.20 -8.62
N THR A 56 -36.59 -23.68 -7.89
CA THR A 56 -37.90 -23.32 -8.45
C THR A 56 -38.35 -21.97 -7.89
N GLN A 57 -39.01 -21.20 -8.77
CA GLN A 57 -39.72 -19.92 -8.58
C GLN A 57 -38.96 -18.61 -8.89
N GLN A 58 -39.21 -18.15 -10.12
CA GLN A 58 -39.25 -16.76 -10.56
C GLN A 58 -40.14 -15.90 -9.66
N HIS A 59 -39.67 -14.69 -9.33
CA HIS A 59 -40.55 -13.54 -9.18
C HIS A 59 -39.83 -12.26 -9.64
N GLU A 60 -40.32 -11.70 -10.74
CA GLU A 60 -39.97 -10.36 -11.24
C GLU A 60 -40.49 -9.29 -10.26
N ILE A 61 -39.66 -8.29 -9.93
CA ILE A 61 -40.12 -6.91 -9.73
C ILE A 61 -39.14 -5.96 -10.42
N LYS A 62 -39.72 -5.22 -11.35
CA LYS A 62 -39.18 -4.25 -12.30
C LYS A 62 -39.07 -2.87 -11.63
N TYR A 63 -37.92 -2.20 -11.75
CA TYR A 63 -37.86 -0.73 -11.73
C TYR A 63 -37.05 -0.25 -12.93
N GLN A 64 -37.71 0.57 -13.76
CA GLN A 64 -37.23 1.10 -15.02
C GLN A 64 -36.53 2.47 -14.84
N ILE A 65 -35.33 2.56 -15.42
CA ILE A 65 -34.83 3.64 -16.30
C ILE A 65 -34.49 5.01 -15.65
N LEU A 66 -33.18 5.30 -15.60
CA LEU A 66 -32.64 6.47 -16.31
C LEU A 66 -31.38 6.04 -17.08
N SER A 67 -31.47 6.19 -18.40
CA SER A 67 -30.57 5.73 -19.44
C SER A 67 -29.46 6.74 -19.74
N THR A 68 -28.20 6.35 -19.56
CA THR A 68 -27.02 6.71 -20.40
C THR A 68 -25.76 6.08 -19.82
N GLU A 69 -25.65 4.75 -19.88
CA GLU A 69 -24.36 4.02 -19.93
C GLU A 69 -24.65 2.72 -20.66
N GLN A 70 -24.59 2.78 -22.00
CA GLN A 70 -24.70 1.59 -22.84
C GLN A 70 -23.42 0.76 -22.67
N SER A 71 -23.64 -0.50 -22.26
CA SER A 71 -22.93 -1.69 -22.75
C SER A 71 -21.54 -1.99 -22.20
N TRP A 72 -21.50 -2.44 -20.94
CA TRP A 72 -20.61 -3.55 -20.56
C TRP A 72 -21.45 -4.66 -19.91
N THR A 73 -22.29 -5.33 -20.70
CA THR A 73 -22.91 -6.61 -20.33
C THR A 73 -23.00 -7.51 -21.55
N GLU A 74 -21.97 -8.33 -21.74
CA GLU A 74 -22.04 -9.77 -22.03
C GLU A 74 -20.63 -10.19 -22.45
N GLU A 75 -19.80 -10.53 -21.48
CA GLU A 75 -18.66 -11.40 -21.79
C GLU A 75 -19.27 -12.79 -21.98
N LEU A 76 -19.49 -13.16 -23.25
CA LEU A 76 -19.83 -14.53 -23.62
C LEU A 76 -18.67 -15.42 -23.18
N ALA A 77 -18.75 -15.96 -21.96
CA ALA A 77 -17.91 -17.06 -21.58
C ALA A 77 -18.06 -18.15 -22.65
N PRO A 78 -16.97 -18.65 -23.25
CA PRO A 78 -17.03 -19.75 -24.20
C PRO A 78 -17.86 -20.90 -23.57
N PRO A 79 -18.72 -21.60 -24.34
CA PRO A 79 -19.72 -22.56 -23.82
C PRO A 79 -19.15 -23.82 -23.13
N HIS A 80 -17.90 -23.82 -22.67
CA HIS A 80 -17.21 -24.95 -22.07
C HIS A 80 -16.93 -24.83 -20.56
N LEU A 81 -17.32 -23.75 -19.89
CA LEU A 81 -17.09 -23.58 -18.44
C LEU A 81 -18.30 -23.91 -17.55
N SER A 82 -19.37 -24.50 -18.10
CA SER A 82 -20.53 -25.01 -17.35
C SER A 82 -20.40 -26.48 -16.92
N GLN A 83 -19.26 -27.13 -17.19
CA GLN A 83 -18.99 -28.48 -16.68
C GLN A 83 -18.39 -28.38 -15.28
N THR A 84 -18.97 -29.12 -14.33
CA THR A 84 -18.33 -29.45 -13.05
C THR A 84 -16.85 -29.73 -13.28
N PRO A 85 -15.91 -29.17 -12.48
CA PRO A 85 -14.51 -29.53 -12.61
C PRO A 85 -14.42 -31.05 -12.62
N LEU A 86 -13.91 -31.62 -13.71
CA LEU A 86 -13.60 -33.04 -13.78
C LEU A 86 -12.87 -33.38 -12.48
N PRO A 87 -13.28 -34.44 -11.75
CA PRO A 87 -12.63 -34.79 -10.50
C PRO A 87 -11.15 -34.83 -10.79
N SER A 88 -10.38 -33.98 -10.10
CA SER A 88 -8.96 -33.80 -10.36
C SER A 88 -8.37 -35.19 -10.49
N ARG A 89 -8.04 -35.60 -11.71
CA ARG A 89 -7.47 -36.92 -11.93
C ARG A 89 -6.15 -36.83 -11.19
N LYS A 90 -6.13 -37.35 -9.97
CA LYS A 90 -4.92 -37.59 -9.20
C LYS A 90 -4.09 -38.40 -10.16
N LEU A 91 -3.08 -37.77 -10.77
CA LEU A 91 -2.27 -38.39 -11.80
C LEU A 91 -1.68 -39.63 -11.15
N ASP A 92 -2.19 -40.79 -11.58
CA ASP A 92 -1.86 -42.06 -10.95
C ASP A 92 -0.39 -42.35 -11.24
N VAL A 93 0.41 -42.40 -10.18
CA VAL A 93 1.88 -42.41 -10.21
C VAL A 93 2.38 -43.82 -10.52
N THR A 94 1.91 -44.41 -11.61
CA THR A 94 2.31 -45.76 -12.05
C THR A 94 2.49 -45.80 -13.58
N GLY A 95 3.55 -45.17 -14.08
CA GLY A 95 3.89 -45.13 -15.51
C GLY A 95 5.29 -44.57 -15.79
N GLY A 96 6.25 -45.46 -16.07
CA GLY A 96 7.69 -45.26 -15.95
C GLY A 96 8.45 -44.22 -16.79
N ASN A 97 7.82 -43.43 -17.69
CA ASN A 97 8.61 -42.55 -18.60
C ASN A 97 8.15 -41.08 -18.74
N SER A 98 6.86 -40.78 -18.56
CA SER A 98 6.35 -39.39 -18.53
C SER A 98 6.53 -38.70 -17.17
N ASN A 99 6.94 -39.48 -16.16
CA ASN A 99 7.02 -39.08 -14.77
C ASN A 99 8.26 -38.19 -14.47
N SER A 100 9.33 -38.30 -15.27
CA SER A 100 10.57 -37.56 -15.02
C SER A 100 10.42 -36.05 -15.25
N ASN A 101 9.67 -35.65 -16.28
CA ASN A 101 9.49 -34.24 -16.66
C ASN A 101 8.56 -33.49 -15.70
N ILE A 102 7.46 -34.10 -15.25
CA ILE A 102 6.56 -33.48 -14.27
C ILE A 102 7.23 -33.37 -12.89
N VAL A 103 8.00 -34.38 -12.48
CA VAL A 103 8.78 -34.32 -11.23
C VAL A 103 9.92 -33.30 -11.34
N LYS A 104 10.52 -33.13 -12.54
CA LYS A 104 11.52 -32.09 -12.81
C LYS A 104 10.93 -30.69 -12.79
N LEU A 105 9.69 -30.49 -13.22
CA LEU A 105 9.01 -29.18 -13.21
C LEU A 105 8.91 -28.61 -11.79
N TRP A 106 8.61 -29.45 -10.81
CA TRP A 106 8.43 -29.03 -9.41
C TRP A 106 9.72 -29.00 -8.58
N LYS A 107 10.88 -29.32 -9.20
CA LYS A 107 12.17 -29.16 -8.54
C LYS A 107 12.63 -27.70 -8.62
N PRO A 108 13.31 -27.17 -7.60
CA PRO A 108 13.93 -25.86 -7.66
C PRO A 108 14.86 -25.76 -8.88
N PRO A 109 14.85 -24.64 -9.63
CA PRO A 109 15.81 -24.44 -10.70
C PRO A 109 17.24 -24.39 -10.15
N SER A 110 18.22 -24.68 -11.00
CA SER A 110 19.63 -24.47 -10.63
C SER A 110 19.84 -23.00 -10.25
N ASN A 111 20.53 -22.78 -9.14
CA ASN A 111 20.77 -21.46 -8.56
C ASN A 111 21.74 -20.59 -9.40
N ARG A 112 22.28 -21.09 -10.52
CA ARG A 112 23.18 -20.36 -11.44
C ARG A 112 24.27 -19.53 -10.72
N ASP A 113 24.84 -20.09 -9.66
CA ASP A 113 25.85 -19.46 -8.79
C ASP A 113 25.42 -18.14 -8.11
N PHE A 114 24.12 -17.81 -8.12
CA PHE A 114 23.58 -16.70 -7.35
C PHE A 114 23.69 -16.99 -5.85
N VAL A 115 24.17 -16.01 -5.09
CA VAL A 115 24.25 -16.08 -3.63
C VAL A 115 23.36 -15.01 -3.00
N PRO A 116 22.80 -15.26 -1.80
CA PRO A 116 22.07 -14.22 -1.08
C PRO A 116 22.93 -12.96 -0.87
N CYS A 117 22.34 -11.79 -1.09
CA CYS A 117 23.03 -10.50 -0.96
C CYS A 117 22.83 -9.81 0.40
N VAL A 118 22.20 -10.50 1.37
CA VAL A 118 21.86 -9.89 2.66
C VAL A 118 23.05 -9.82 3.60
N GLU A 119 23.94 -10.81 3.59
CA GLU A 119 25.05 -10.87 4.55
C GLU A 119 26.11 -9.80 4.27
N PRO A 120 26.55 -9.03 5.29
CA PRO A 120 27.57 -8.01 5.13
C PRO A 120 28.93 -8.63 4.73
N SER A 121 29.85 -7.82 4.20
CA SER A 121 31.25 -8.25 4.07
C SER A 121 31.89 -8.46 5.45
N SER A 122 32.98 -9.22 5.51
CA SER A 122 33.75 -9.42 6.76
C SER A 122 34.32 -8.14 7.34
N ASN A 123 34.48 -7.09 6.52
CA ASN A 123 35.06 -5.81 6.91
C ASN A 123 33.98 -4.77 7.21
N TYR A 124 32.71 -5.16 7.20
CA TYR A 124 31.59 -4.29 7.50
C TYR A 124 31.63 -3.86 8.97
N THR A 125 31.58 -2.55 9.21
CA THR A 125 31.58 -1.96 10.54
C THR A 125 30.20 -1.45 10.90
N SER A 126 29.89 -1.46 12.20
CA SER A 126 28.68 -0.83 12.73
C SER A 126 28.68 0.69 12.51
N PRO A 127 27.50 1.33 12.47
CA PRO A 127 27.40 2.78 12.34
C PRO A 127 28.02 3.51 13.54
N THR A 128 28.63 4.65 13.26
CA THR A 128 29.17 5.58 14.27
C THR A 128 28.07 6.50 14.79
N GLU A 129 28.43 7.48 15.63
CA GLU A 129 27.50 8.53 16.03
C GLU A 129 26.99 9.30 14.81
N SER A 130 25.67 9.49 14.75
CA SER A 130 25.00 10.11 13.63
C SER A 130 25.14 11.64 13.63
N ARG A 131 25.25 12.22 12.43
CA ARG A 131 25.35 13.68 12.22
C ARG A 131 24.00 14.41 12.29
N GLY A 132 22.89 13.71 12.09
CA GLY A 132 21.55 14.32 12.04
C GLY A 132 20.44 13.32 11.74
N TYR A 133 19.22 13.82 11.53
CA TYR A 133 18.01 13.00 11.35
C TYR A 133 17.50 13.12 9.92
N LEU A 134 17.32 11.97 9.27
CA LEU A 134 16.73 11.87 7.94
C LEU A 134 15.26 11.46 8.06
N LEU A 135 14.35 12.35 7.65
CA LEU A 135 12.93 12.06 7.51
C LEU A 135 12.63 11.73 6.06
N VAL A 136 11.88 10.67 5.84
CA VAL A 136 11.54 10.19 4.50
C VAL A 136 10.04 10.19 4.34
N HIS A 137 9.54 10.91 3.34
CA HIS A 137 8.17 10.78 2.88
C HIS A 137 8.16 9.96 1.60
N THR A 138 7.54 8.79 1.63
CA THR A 138 7.58 7.85 0.49
C THR A 138 6.35 8.00 -0.37
N ASN A 139 6.50 8.00 -1.68
CA ASN A 139 5.42 8.21 -2.64
C ASN A 139 5.40 7.14 -3.74
N GLY A 140 4.32 7.11 -4.51
CA GLY A 140 4.10 6.14 -5.58
C GLY A 140 3.33 4.90 -5.13
N GLY A 141 3.39 3.83 -5.92
CA GLY A 141 2.78 2.54 -5.58
C GLY A 141 3.57 1.79 -4.49
N LEU A 142 2.97 0.78 -3.84
CA LEU A 142 3.61 0.07 -2.71
C LEU A 142 5.00 -0.49 -3.05
N ASN A 143 5.17 -1.09 -4.23
CA ASN A 143 6.48 -1.63 -4.64
C ASN A 143 7.51 -0.52 -4.92
N GLN A 144 7.07 0.65 -5.40
CA GLN A 144 7.93 1.82 -5.58
C GLN A 144 8.34 2.39 -4.21
N MET A 145 7.39 2.51 -3.29
CA MET A 145 7.67 2.93 -1.91
C MET A 145 8.64 1.97 -1.21
N ARG A 146 8.45 0.65 -1.35
CA ARG A 146 9.39 -0.35 -0.82
C ARG A 146 10.81 -0.11 -1.35
N ALA A 147 10.96 0.05 -2.66
CA ALA A 147 12.26 0.31 -3.25
C ALA A 147 12.86 1.65 -2.78
N GLY A 148 12.03 2.69 -2.62
CA GLY A 148 12.45 3.98 -2.08
C GLY A 148 12.90 3.90 -0.62
N ILE A 149 12.21 3.14 0.22
CA ILE A 149 12.61 2.89 1.62
C ILE A 149 13.99 2.23 1.66
N CYS A 150 14.23 1.19 0.85
CA CYS A 150 15.53 0.52 0.80
C CYS A 150 16.67 1.45 0.37
N ASP A 151 16.40 2.31 -0.61
CA ASP A 151 17.38 3.32 -1.05
C ASP A 151 17.65 4.33 0.07
N MET A 152 16.63 4.77 0.81
CA MET A 152 16.81 5.71 1.91
C MET A 152 17.52 5.11 3.12
N VAL A 153 17.40 3.80 3.36
CA VAL A 153 18.25 3.10 4.34
C VAL A 153 19.72 3.19 3.92
N ALA A 154 20.03 2.94 2.65
CA ALA A 154 21.40 3.08 2.14
C ALA A 154 21.88 4.53 2.19
N VAL A 155 21.06 5.50 1.77
CA VAL A 155 21.39 6.94 1.85
C VAL A 155 21.65 7.36 3.28
N ALA A 156 20.86 6.91 4.25
CA ALA A 156 21.10 7.19 5.67
C ALA A 156 22.48 6.67 6.13
N ARG A 157 22.92 5.51 5.65
CA ARG A 157 24.27 4.99 5.90
C ARG A 157 25.34 5.88 5.27
N ILE A 158 25.15 6.29 4.02
CA ILE A 158 26.08 7.11 3.24
C ILE A 158 26.33 8.46 3.92
N ILE A 159 25.27 9.15 4.34
CA ILE A 159 25.37 10.49 4.94
C ILE A 159 25.50 10.47 6.46
N ASN A 160 25.69 9.29 7.06
CA ASN A 160 25.77 9.06 8.51
C ASN A 160 24.59 9.65 9.32
N ALA A 161 23.37 9.38 8.86
CA ALA A 161 22.13 9.87 9.47
C ALA A 161 21.41 8.80 10.31
N THR A 162 20.66 9.29 11.29
CA THR A 162 19.64 8.52 11.99
C THR A 162 18.38 8.55 11.14
N LEU A 163 17.96 7.39 10.65
CA LEU A 163 16.74 7.28 9.85
C LEU A 163 15.52 7.32 10.77
N VAL A 164 14.59 8.23 10.50
CA VAL A 164 13.26 8.19 11.10
C VAL A 164 12.40 7.26 10.27
N VAL A 165 11.61 6.38 10.91
CA VAL A 165 10.68 5.46 10.24
C VAL A 165 9.92 6.19 9.13
N PRO A 166 9.99 5.73 7.87
CA PRO A 166 9.42 6.44 6.74
C PRO A 166 7.91 6.64 6.84
N GLU A 167 7.45 7.81 6.42
CA GLU A 167 6.02 8.14 6.31
C GLU A 167 5.50 7.68 4.95
N LEU A 168 4.53 6.75 4.95
CA LEU A 168 3.89 6.28 3.73
C LEU A 168 2.91 7.32 3.18
N ASP A 169 2.98 7.60 1.87
CA ASP A 169 1.99 8.46 1.21
C ASP A 169 0.63 7.76 1.19
N LYS A 170 -0.33 8.45 1.78
CA LYS A 170 -1.70 7.99 1.96
C LYS A 170 -2.56 8.27 0.72
N ARG A 171 -2.13 9.17 -0.16
CA ARG A 171 -2.90 9.64 -1.33
C ARG A 171 -2.51 8.92 -2.62
N SER A 172 -1.22 8.64 -2.82
CA SER A 172 -0.74 7.97 -4.04
C SER A 172 -1.14 6.49 -4.09
N PHE A 173 -1.22 5.83 -2.93
CA PHE A 173 -1.38 4.38 -2.85
C PHE A 173 -2.85 3.94 -2.82
N TRP A 174 -3.70 4.63 -2.05
CA TRP A 174 -5.11 4.28 -1.90
C TRP A 174 -5.97 5.07 -2.88
N GLN A 175 -5.85 4.78 -4.18
CA GLN A 175 -6.73 5.35 -5.23
C GLN A 175 -8.09 4.65 -5.28
N ASP A 176 -8.67 4.35 -4.12
CA ASP A 176 -10.01 3.81 -4.09
C ASP A 176 -11.01 4.97 -4.07
N SER A 177 -11.62 5.25 -5.22
CA SER A 177 -12.62 6.32 -5.42
C SER A 177 -13.83 6.21 -4.49
N ARG A 178 -14.05 5.04 -3.86
CA ARG A 178 -15.09 4.85 -2.83
C ARG A 178 -14.73 5.51 -1.50
N PHE A 179 -13.46 5.86 -1.29
CA PHE A 179 -12.93 6.49 -0.07
C PHE A 179 -12.55 7.96 -0.26
N LEU A 180 -13.03 8.62 -1.33
CA LEU A 180 -12.88 10.07 -1.51
C LEU A 180 -13.39 10.84 -0.27
N PRO A 181 -12.76 11.98 0.08
CA PRO A 181 -13.15 12.76 1.24
C PRO A 181 -14.60 13.22 1.04
N PHE A 182 -15.50 12.70 1.89
CA PHE A 182 -16.89 13.10 1.91
C PHE A 182 -17.00 14.65 1.87
N PRO A 183 -17.96 15.21 1.11
CA PRO A 183 -18.02 16.64 0.80
C PRO A 183 -17.98 17.52 2.07
N PHE A 184 -17.34 18.68 1.93
CA PHE A 184 -16.98 19.68 2.95
C PHE A 184 -18.04 19.98 4.03
N TRP A 185 -19.33 19.71 3.77
CA TRP A 185 -20.41 19.87 4.74
C TRP A 185 -20.33 18.87 5.91
N LYS A 186 -19.60 17.75 5.77
CA LYS A 186 -19.27 16.87 6.90
C LYS A 186 -18.07 17.33 7.73
N LEU A 187 -17.28 18.33 7.31
CA LEU A 187 -16.23 18.93 8.14
C LEU A 187 -16.84 19.69 9.32
N ALA A 188 -18.01 20.31 9.12
CA ALA A 188 -18.80 20.94 10.19
C ALA A 188 -19.33 19.90 11.19
N ILE A 189 -19.73 18.72 10.71
CA ILE A 189 -20.16 17.61 11.56
C ILE A 189 -18.95 17.01 12.30
N CYS A 190 -17.79 16.89 11.66
CA CYS A 190 -16.56 16.40 12.29
C CYS A 190 -16.03 17.38 13.37
N LEU A 191 -16.17 18.69 13.18
CA LEU A 191 -15.85 19.68 14.22
C LEU A 191 -16.84 19.63 15.41
N CYS A 192 -18.13 19.43 15.14
CA CYS A 192 -19.14 19.22 16.19
C CYS A 192 -18.97 17.89 16.93
N ILE A 193 -18.56 16.83 16.23
CA ILE A 193 -18.27 15.51 16.79
C ILE A 193 -16.93 15.53 17.55
N ASN A 194 -15.90 16.26 17.10
CA ASN A 194 -14.65 16.42 17.85
C ASN A 194 -14.86 17.10 19.21
N PHE A 195 -15.83 18.01 19.34
CA PHE A 195 -16.20 18.61 20.63
C PHE A 195 -16.98 17.63 21.54
N LEU A 196 -17.64 16.62 20.97
CA LEU A 196 -18.33 15.54 21.69
C LEU A 196 -17.44 14.30 21.94
N MET A 197 -16.37 14.12 21.18
CA MET A 197 -15.47 12.94 21.20
C MET A 197 -14.34 13.03 22.22
N ILE A 198 -14.17 14.17 22.90
CA ILE A 198 -13.15 14.30 23.96
C ILE A 198 -13.50 13.43 25.19
N GLU A 199 -14.76 12.97 25.33
CA GLU A 199 -15.20 12.15 26.47
C GLU A 199 -15.33 10.64 26.20
N MET A 200 -15.23 10.17 24.94
CA MET A 200 -15.40 8.76 24.60
C MET A 200 -14.15 8.21 23.93
N ARG A 201 -13.10 7.97 24.71
CA ARG A 201 -11.99 7.12 24.28
C ARG A 201 -12.52 5.69 24.08
N GLY A 202 -12.70 5.27 22.83
CA GLY A 202 -12.65 3.83 22.50
C GLY A 202 -13.68 3.27 21.53
N LEU A 203 -14.66 4.03 21.05
CA LEU A 203 -15.59 3.54 20.03
C LEU A 203 -15.76 4.58 18.93
N PHE A 204 -15.81 4.14 17.68
CA PHE A 204 -15.80 4.93 16.43
C PHE A 204 -14.41 5.25 15.85
N SER A 205 -13.66 4.20 15.54
CA SER A 205 -12.74 4.20 14.40
C SER A 205 -13.58 4.07 13.12
N THR A 206 -14.10 5.18 12.59
CA THR A 206 -14.80 5.19 11.30
C THR A 206 -14.01 5.95 10.25
N PHE A 207 -13.49 5.18 9.29
CA PHE A 207 -13.31 5.53 7.88
C PHE A 207 -12.37 6.70 7.53
N PHE A 208 -11.12 6.57 7.97
CA PHE A 208 -9.97 6.97 7.14
C PHE A 208 -8.96 5.82 7.21
N VAL A 209 -9.00 4.89 6.25
CA VAL A 209 -7.94 3.87 6.14
C VAL A 209 -6.73 4.56 5.51
N CYS A 210 -6.00 5.29 6.35
CA CYS A 210 -4.69 5.81 6.03
C CYS A 210 -3.68 4.88 6.70
N SER A 211 -3.25 3.83 6.01
CA SER A 211 -2.27 2.90 6.57
C SER A 211 -0.96 3.61 6.89
N ASN A 212 -0.51 3.51 8.14
CA ASN A 212 0.81 3.94 8.58
C ASN A 212 1.84 2.85 8.28
N PHE A 213 3.13 3.15 8.52
CA PHE A 213 4.21 2.18 8.32
C PHE A 213 3.94 0.85 9.05
N SER A 214 3.55 0.92 10.32
CA SER A 214 3.26 -0.26 11.17
C SER A 214 2.02 -1.06 10.76
N ASP A 215 1.12 -0.46 9.97
CA ASP A 215 -0.07 -1.16 9.47
C ASP A 215 0.27 -2.07 8.28
N VAL A 216 1.37 -1.78 7.56
CA VAL A 216 1.81 -2.50 6.36
C VAL A 216 3.06 -3.34 6.64
N PHE A 217 4.01 -2.81 7.40
CA PHE A 217 5.30 -3.42 7.69
C PHE A 217 5.48 -3.65 9.18
N ASP A 218 6.27 -4.66 9.53
CA ASP A 218 6.68 -4.89 10.91
C ASP A 218 7.72 -3.84 11.33
N GLU A 219 7.26 -2.78 12.00
CA GLU A 219 8.09 -1.63 12.41
C GLU A 219 9.22 -2.05 13.36
N ASP A 220 8.94 -2.91 14.33
CA ASP A 220 9.94 -3.33 15.33
C ASP A 220 10.98 -4.25 14.69
N HIS A 221 10.55 -5.18 13.84
CA HIS A 221 11.48 -6.02 13.06
C HIS A 221 12.36 -5.18 12.13
N PHE A 222 11.80 -4.17 11.47
CA PHE A 222 12.55 -3.26 10.59
C PHE A 222 13.66 -2.51 11.35
N ILE A 223 13.35 -1.97 12.53
CA ILE A 223 14.32 -1.26 13.38
C ILE A 223 15.41 -2.21 13.87
N ASN A 224 15.03 -3.39 14.37
CA ASN A 224 15.96 -4.34 14.97
C ASN A 224 16.89 -4.98 13.92
N SER A 225 16.37 -5.30 12.74
CA SER A 225 17.15 -5.92 11.65
C SER A 225 18.24 -5.01 11.09
N LEU A 226 18.05 -3.69 11.20
CA LEU A 226 18.99 -2.67 10.70
C LEU A 226 19.89 -2.10 11.79
N ALA A 227 19.79 -2.55 13.06
CA ALA A 227 20.47 -1.93 14.20
C ALA A 227 22.00 -1.87 14.05
N ASN A 228 22.60 -2.83 13.33
CA ASN A 228 24.03 -2.89 13.05
C ASN A 228 24.44 -2.15 11.77
N ASP A 229 23.48 -1.61 11.01
CA ASP A 229 23.71 -0.95 9.73
C ASP A 229 23.44 0.55 9.83
N VAL A 230 22.26 0.93 10.32
CA VAL A 230 21.78 2.31 10.44
C VAL A 230 20.94 2.46 11.71
N LYS A 231 21.14 3.54 12.46
CA LYS A 231 20.26 3.85 13.59
C LYS A 231 18.88 4.26 13.08
N VAL A 232 17.86 3.47 13.41
CA VAL A 232 16.46 3.77 13.05
C VAL A 232 15.66 4.15 14.30
N ILE A 233 14.84 5.20 14.22
CA ILE A 233 13.94 5.62 15.30
C ILE A 233 12.52 5.83 14.80
N LYS A 234 11.53 5.59 15.66
CA LYS A 234 10.10 5.71 15.30
C LYS A 234 9.68 7.15 15.00
N LYS A 235 10.17 8.10 15.80
CA LYS A 235 9.80 9.52 15.72
C LYS A 235 10.98 10.39 16.09
N VAL A 236 11.01 11.60 15.53
CA VAL A 236 11.97 12.63 15.93
C VAL A 236 11.82 12.93 17.44
N PRO A 237 12.92 12.98 18.20
CA PRO A 237 12.90 13.38 19.60
C PRO A 237 12.20 14.73 19.81
N LYS A 238 11.43 14.87 20.89
CA LYS A 238 10.62 16.08 21.14
C LYS A 238 11.49 17.31 21.35
N GLU A 239 12.70 17.11 21.83
CA GLU A 239 13.73 18.12 22.07
C GLU A 239 14.15 18.83 20.77
N LEU A 240 13.94 18.17 19.61
CA LEU A 240 14.25 18.69 18.28
C LEU A 240 13.02 19.28 17.56
N SER A 241 11.95 19.63 18.29
CA SER A 241 10.78 20.27 17.70
C SER A 241 11.12 21.62 17.06
N THR A 242 12.05 22.37 17.64
CA THR A 242 12.52 23.69 17.17
C THR A 242 13.81 23.64 16.36
N ALA A 243 14.34 22.43 16.12
CA ALA A 243 15.59 22.25 15.37
C ALA A 243 15.46 22.74 13.92
N ALA A 244 16.58 23.23 13.36
CA ALA A 244 16.65 23.65 11.96
C ALA A 244 16.33 22.47 11.03
N ARG A 245 15.41 22.71 10.09
CA ARG A 245 14.87 21.71 9.16
C ARG A 245 15.06 22.17 7.72
N ALA A 246 15.58 21.28 6.88
CA ALA A 246 15.56 21.43 5.44
C ALA A 246 14.58 20.43 4.81
N VAL A 247 13.86 20.86 3.78
CA VAL A 247 13.09 19.97 2.91
C VAL A 247 13.81 19.92 1.57
N LYS A 248 14.19 18.73 1.12
CA LYS A 248 14.97 18.54 -0.11
C LYS A 248 14.29 17.53 -1.03
N HIS A 249 14.25 17.85 -2.30
CA HIS A 249 14.00 16.90 -3.38
C HIS A 249 15.35 16.35 -3.82
N PHE A 250 15.59 15.07 -3.57
CA PHE A 250 16.84 14.43 -4.00
C PHE A 250 16.84 14.27 -5.52
N ARG A 251 18.01 14.41 -6.14
CA ARG A 251 18.16 14.17 -7.58
C ARG A 251 18.08 12.67 -7.85
N SER A 252 17.18 12.25 -8.74
CA SER A 252 17.02 10.83 -9.06
C SER A 252 18.25 10.28 -9.77
N TRP A 253 18.53 8.99 -9.58
CA TRP A 253 19.69 8.27 -10.11
C TRP A 253 21.04 8.86 -9.73
N SER A 254 21.10 9.56 -8.59
CA SER A 254 22.35 10.14 -8.09
C SER A 254 23.24 9.10 -7.42
N GLY A 255 24.55 9.22 -7.64
CA GLY A 255 25.58 8.41 -7.00
C GLY A 255 25.96 8.89 -5.60
N MET A 256 26.96 8.23 -5.02
CA MET A 256 27.51 8.54 -3.69
C MET A 256 27.94 10.01 -3.57
N ASP A 257 28.63 10.52 -4.59
CA ASP A 257 29.26 11.84 -4.63
C ASP A 257 28.26 12.97 -4.36
N TYR A 258 27.03 12.83 -4.87
CA TYR A 258 25.93 13.77 -4.61
C TYR A 258 25.51 13.74 -3.13
N TYR A 259 25.34 12.55 -2.56
CA TYR A 259 24.89 12.43 -1.17
C TYR A 259 25.99 12.85 -0.19
N GLU A 260 27.25 12.52 -0.46
CA GLU A 260 28.39 12.91 0.38
C GLU A 260 28.74 14.39 0.24
N GLY A 261 28.73 14.93 -0.98
CA GLY A 261 29.12 16.32 -1.24
C GLY A 261 27.99 17.32 -0.99
N GLU A 262 26.78 17.06 -1.49
CA GLU A 262 25.67 18.02 -1.41
C GLU A 262 24.75 17.77 -0.22
N ILE A 263 24.38 16.52 0.06
CA ILE A 263 23.40 16.25 1.13
C ILE A 263 24.07 16.21 2.51
N ALA A 264 25.24 15.61 2.64
CA ALA A 264 25.93 15.50 3.93
C ALA A 264 26.56 16.83 4.38
N SER A 265 26.82 17.78 3.47
CA SER A 265 27.26 19.15 3.84
C SER A 265 26.14 19.94 4.53
N MET A 266 24.86 19.63 4.24
CA MET A 266 23.73 20.28 4.90
C MET A 266 23.66 20.03 6.42
N TRP A 267 24.40 19.04 6.95
CA TRP A 267 24.50 18.84 8.39
C TRP A 267 25.17 19.99 9.14
N GLU A 268 25.84 20.91 8.44
CA GLU A 268 26.42 22.12 9.02
C GLU A 268 25.34 23.12 9.46
N ASP A 269 24.24 23.21 8.70
CA ASP A 269 23.17 24.18 8.93
C ASP A 269 21.88 23.57 9.50
N TYR A 270 21.66 22.27 9.27
CA TYR A 270 20.41 21.60 9.58
C TYR A 270 20.65 20.33 10.41
N GLN A 271 19.89 20.17 11.48
CA GLN A 271 19.88 18.92 12.25
C GLN A 271 18.92 17.88 11.67
N ILE A 272 17.96 18.33 10.85
CA ILE A 272 16.91 17.51 10.28
C ILE A 272 16.79 17.79 8.79
N ILE A 273 16.96 16.75 7.98
CA ILE A 273 16.73 16.80 6.54
C ILE A 273 15.51 15.94 6.23
N ARG A 274 14.51 16.51 5.56
CA ARG A 274 13.33 15.80 5.07
C ARG A 274 13.45 15.59 3.57
N ALA A 275 13.63 14.34 3.16
CA ALA A 275 13.45 13.91 1.78
C ALA A 275 11.95 14.02 1.44
N ALA A 276 11.61 14.99 0.59
CA ALA A 276 10.22 15.33 0.27
C ALA A 276 9.48 14.20 -0.46
N LYS A 277 10.23 13.40 -1.23
CA LYS A 277 9.78 12.23 -1.98
C LYS A 277 10.88 11.16 -1.93
N SER A 278 10.50 9.89 -2.00
CA SER A 278 11.43 8.74 -2.01
C SER A 278 11.53 8.07 -3.38
N ASP A 279 10.90 8.63 -4.41
CA ASP A 279 10.99 8.17 -5.79
C ASP A 279 12.33 8.49 -6.45
N SER A 280 13.07 9.47 -5.92
CA SER A 280 14.45 9.74 -6.26
C SER A 280 15.34 8.52 -5.97
N ARG A 281 15.66 7.76 -7.03
CA ARG A 281 16.40 6.50 -6.92
C ARG A 281 17.86 6.75 -6.60
N LEU A 282 18.45 5.91 -5.75
CA LEU A 282 19.90 5.81 -5.62
C LEU A 282 20.46 5.10 -6.86
N ALA A 283 21.53 5.63 -7.45
CA ALA A 283 22.17 5.03 -8.62
C ALA A 283 22.54 3.57 -8.36
N ASN A 284 22.35 2.70 -9.35
CA ASN A 284 22.73 1.28 -9.22
C ASN A 284 24.22 1.05 -9.50
N ASN A 285 24.84 1.93 -10.28
CA ASN A 285 26.22 1.78 -10.71
C ASN A 285 27.18 2.41 -9.68
N ASN A 286 28.39 1.87 -9.59
CA ASN A 286 29.50 2.42 -8.79
C ASN A 286 29.22 2.55 -7.28
N LEU A 287 28.20 1.86 -6.75
CA LEU A 287 28.00 1.75 -5.30
C LEU A 287 28.99 0.74 -4.71
N PRO A 288 29.61 1.03 -3.56
CA PRO A 288 30.38 0.04 -2.83
C PRO A 288 29.57 -1.23 -2.54
N LEU A 289 30.24 -2.39 -2.54
CA LEU A 289 29.58 -3.69 -2.37
C LEU A 289 28.70 -3.75 -1.12
N ASP A 290 29.18 -3.21 -0.01
CA ASP A 290 28.44 -3.20 1.26
C ASP A 290 27.21 -2.29 1.26
N ILE A 291 27.21 -1.22 0.46
CA ILE A 291 26.02 -0.38 0.27
C ILE A 291 24.98 -1.13 -0.58
N GLN A 292 25.41 -1.87 -1.61
CA GLN A 292 24.50 -2.71 -2.39
C GLN A 292 23.90 -3.85 -1.55
N LYS A 293 24.72 -4.50 -0.73
CA LYS A 293 24.27 -5.53 0.23
C LYS A 293 23.31 -4.96 1.27
N LEU A 294 23.57 -3.75 1.77
CA LEU A 294 22.64 -3.07 2.69
C LEU A 294 21.28 -2.80 2.03
N ARG A 295 21.24 -2.32 0.77
CA ARG A 295 19.97 -2.17 0.03
C ARG A 295 19.23 -3.49 -0.09
N CYS A 296 19.96 -4.57 -0.38
CA CYS A 296 19.39 -5.92 -0.46
C CYS A 296 18.83 -6.38 0.90
N ARG A 297 19.58 -6.25 1.98
CA ARG A 297 19.12 -6.59 3.34
C ARG A 297 17.89 -5.78 3.74
N ALA A 298 17.91 -4.47 3.49
CA ALA A 298 16.75 -3.61 3.73
C ALA A 298 15.50 -4.12 2.99
N CYS A 299 15.65 -4.50 1.71
CA CYS A 299 14.53 -4.91 0.86
C CYS A 299 13.98 -6.31 1.12
N TYR A 300 14.85 -7.28 1.41
CA TYR A 300 14.48 -8.70 1.48
C TYR A 300 14.46 -9.25 2.90
N GLU A 301 15.12 -8.59 3.86
CA GLU A 301 15.19 -9.06 5.25
C GLU A 301 14.49 -8.12 6.23
N ALA A 302 14.81 -6.81 6.19
CA ALA A 302 14.28 -5.85 7.16
C ALA A 302 12.84 -5.42 6.85
N LEU A 303 12.51 -5.19 5.58
CA LEU A 303 11.17 -4.71 5.16
C LEU A 303 10.18 -5.86 4.99
N ARG A 304 9.81 -6.47 6.13
CA ARG A 304 8.77 -7.51 6.22
C ARG A 304 7.39 -6.92 6.42
N PHE A 305 6.38 -7.63 5.93
CA PHE A 305 5.00 -7.21 6.14
C PHE A 305 4.62 -7.34 7.63
N ALA A 306 3.63 -6.57 8.06
CA ALA A 306 3.11 -6.64 9.42
C ALA A 306 2.65 -8.09 9.74
N PRO A 307 2.80 -8.56 10.99
CA PRO A 307 2.54 -9.95 11.35
C PRO A 307 1.16 -10.47 10.93
N GLN A 308 0.10 -9.63 11.00
CA GLN A 308 -1.23 -10.04 10.53
C GLN A 308 -1.30 -10.32 9.02
N ILE A 309 -0.54 -9.58 8.19
CA ILE A 309 -0.48 -9.76 6.74
C ILE A 309 0.31 -11.02 6.42
N GLU A 310 1.47 -11.22 7.06
CA GLU A 310 2.27 -12.43 6.87
C GLU A 310 1.52 -13.70 7.32
N ALA A 311 0.81 -13.64 8.46
CA ALA A 311 0.03 -14.77 8.96
C ALA A 311 -1.09 -15.15 7.98
N MET A 312 -1.82 -14.17 7.45
CA MET A 312 -2.84 -14.40 6.43
C MET A 312 -2.24 -14.99 5.15
N GLY A 313 -1.15 -14.41 4.65
CA GLY A 313 -0.45 -14.91 3.45
C GLY A 313 0.05 -16.35 3.63
N LYS A 314 0.62 -16.66 4.79
CA LYS A 314 1.06 -18.01 5.15
C LYS A 314 -0.10 -19.00 5.16
N LEU A 315 -1.24 -18.63 5.77
CA LEU A 315 -2.43 -19.48 5.80
C LEU A 315 -2.94 -19.80 4.37
N LEU A 316 -2.96 -18.81 3.49
CA LEU A 316 -3.36 -19.00 2.09
C LEU A 316 -2.40 -19.94 1.35
N VAL A 317 -1.09 -19.73 1.52
CA VAL A 317 -0.05 -20.57 0.91
C VAL A 317 -0.13 -22.01 1.43
N ASP A 318 -0.23 -22.19 2.74
CA ASP A 318 -0.29 -23.51 3.37
C ASP A 318 -1.56 -24.27 2.93
N ARG A 319 -2.69 -23.57 2.78
CA ARG A 319 -3.92 -24.13 2.22
C ARG A 319 -3.72 -24.57 0.77
N MET A 320 -3.16 -23.72 -0.10
CA MET A 320 -2.92 -24.10 -1.50
C MET A 320 -1.98 -25.31 -1.61
N ARG A 321 -0.90 -25.34 -0.82
CA ARG A 321 0.04 -26.47 -0.77
C ARG A 321 -0.60 -27.77 -0.30
N SER A 322 -1.64 -27.71 0.55
CA SER A 322 -2.34 -28.91 1.01
C SER A 322 -3.08 -29.65 -0.12
N TYR A 323 -3.43 -28.95 -1.21
CA TYR A 323 -4.05 -29.55 -2.40
C TYR A 323 -3.03 -30.04 -3.44
N GLY A 324 -1.75 -29.68 -3.27
CA GLY A 324 -0.65 -30.08 -4.15
C GLY A 324 0.23 -28.89 -4.58
N PRO A 325 1.21 -29.14 -5.46
CA PRO A 325 1.99 -28.08 -6.08
C PRO A 325 1.09 -27.14 -6.89
N TYR A 326 1.39 -25.83 -6.83
CA TYR A 326 0.62 -24.82 -7.54
C TYR A 326 1.55 -23.82 -8.23
N ILE A 327 1.01 -23.11 -9.23
CA ILE A 327 1.68 -22.01 -9.93
C ILE A 327 0.98 -20.73 -9.51
N ALA A 328 1.76 -19.73 -9.08
CA ALA A 328 1.27 -18.37 -8.85
C ALA A 328 1.71 -17.48 -9.99
N LEU A 329 0.77 -16.73 -10.57
CA LEU A 329 1.01 -15.79 -11.65
C LEU A 329 0.48 -14.42 -11.22
N HIS A 330 1.37 -13.43 -11.15
CA HIS A 330 0.99 -12.04 -10.91
C HIS A 330 0.83 -11.35 -12.27
N LEU A 331 -0.42 -11.23 -12.71
CA LEU A 331 -0.76 -10.55 -13.95
C LEU A 331 -1.07 -9.09 -13.65
N ARG A 332 -0.34 -8.20 -14.32
CA ARG A 332 -0.45 -6.75 -14.18
C ARG A 332 -1.02 -6.19 -15.48
N TYR A 333 -2.29 -5.80 -15.48
CA TYR A 333 -3.08 -5.43 -16.67
C TYR A 333 -3.50 -3.95 -16.70
N GLU A 334 -2.84 -3.12 -15.91
CA GLU A 334 -3.08 -1.68 -15.94
C GLU A 334 -2.75 -1.10 -17.33
N LYS A 335 -3.54 -0.10 -17.77
CA LYS A 335 -3.45 0.47 -19.12
C LYS A 335 -2.06 1.04 -19.44
N ASP A 336 -1.40 1.59 -18.44
CA ASP A 336 -0.02 2.09 -18.53
C ASP A 336 0.97 0.95 -18.81
N MET A 337 0.85 -0.17 -18.11
CA MET A 337 1.70 -1.35 -18.31
C MET A 337 1.45 -2.02 -19.66
N LEU A 338 0.18 -2.12 -20.08
CA LEU A 338 -0.17 -2.62 -21.40
C LEU A 338 0.36 -1.72 -22.51
N ALA A 339 0.18 -0.40 -22.38
CA ALA A 339 0.74 0.58 -23.31
C ALA A 339 2.27 0.46 -23.40
N PHE A 340 2.95 0.37 -22.26
CA PHE A 340 4.40 0.23 -22.19
C PHE A 340 4.92 -1.06 -22.86
N SER A 341 4.21 -2.17 -22.72
CA SER A 341 4.62 -3.46 -23.28
C SER A 341 4.74 -3.47 -24.81
N GLY A 342 4.07 -2.54 -25.51
CA GLY A 342 4.02 -2.53 -26.97
C GLY A 342 3.16 -3.64 -27.57
N CYS A 343 2.55 -4.51 -26.75
CA CYS A 343 1.76 -5.63 -27.23
C CYS A 343 0.39 -5.15 -27.73
N THR A 344 0.08 -5.47 -28.99
CA THR A 344 -1.24 -5.22 -29.60
C THR A 344 -1.92 -6.52 -30.04
N HIS A 345 -1.47 -7.67 -29.52
CA HIS A 345 -2.06 -8.96 -29.84
C HIS A 345 -3.51 -9.01 -29.34
N ASP A 346 -4.41 -9.52 -30.19
CA ASP A 346 -5.85 -9.59 -29.95
C ASP A 346 -6.56 -8.26 -29.62
N LEU A 347 -5.91 -7.11 -29.85
CA LEU A 347 -6.53 -5.79 -29.72
C LEU A 347 -7.19 -5.37 -31.03
N SER A 348 -8.32 -4.67 -30.93
CA SER A 348 -8.89 -3.94 -32.06
C SER A 348 -7.98 -2.78 -32.48
N LEU A 349 -8.19 -2.26 -33.70
CA LEU A 349 -7.45 -1.09 -34.19
C LEU A 349 -7.64 0.14 -33.29
N VAL A 350 -8.82 0.29 -32.67
CA VAL A 350 -9.13 1.39 -31.77
C VAL A 350 -8.35 1.25 -30.46
N GLU A 351 -8.40 0.07 -29.83
CA GLU A 351 -7.66 -0.19 -28.59
C GLU A 351 -6.14 -0.08 -28.78
N ALA A 352 -5.63 -0.56 -29.92
CA ALA A 352 -4.22 -0.42 -30.27
C ALA A 352 -3.81 1.06 -30.43
N ASP A 353 -4.69 1.90 -30.96
CA ASP A 353 -4.44 3.34 -31.10
C ASP A 353 -4.53 4.09 -29.76
N GLU A 354 -5.47 3.70 -28.90
CA GLU A 354 -5.55 4.20 -27.53
C GLU A 354 -4.25 3.90 -26.75
N LEU A 355 -3.77 2.65 -26.79
CA LEU A 355 -2.50 2.28 -26.14
C LEU A 355 -1.29 3.00 -26.75
N ARG A 356 -1.32 3.29 -28.05
CA ARG A 356 -0.29 4.09 -28.72
C ARG A 356 -0.27 5.53 -28.22
N THR A 357 -1.45 6.12 -28.01
CA THR A 357 -1.60 7.47 -27.48
C THR A 357 -1.07 7.55 -26.04
N ILE A 358 -1.51 6.62 -25.19
CA ILE A 358 -1.04 6.53 -23.80
C ILE A 358 0.48 6.36 -23.75
N ARG A 359 1.06 5.52 -24.62
CA ARG A 359 2.51 5.34 -24.69
C ARG A 359 3.23 6.65 -25.02
N SER A 360 2.70 7.41 -25.99
CA SER A 360 3.28 8.71 -26.36
C SER A 360 3.28 9.68 -25.18
N GLU A 361 2.18 9.73 -24.42
CA GLU A 361 2.04 10.58 -23.24
C GLU A 361 3.00 10.18 -22.12
N LEU A 362 3.10 8.87 -21.83
CA LEU A 362 4.05 8.35 -20.83
C LEU A 362 5.50 8.66 -21.20
N THR A 363 5.87 8.53 -22.48
CA THR A 363 7.24 8.86 -22.92
C THR A 363 7.54 10.36 -22.85
N SER A 364 6.54 11.22 -23.06
CA SER A 364 6.74 12.66 -22.87
C SER A 364 6.92 13.04 -21.40
N ASP A 365 6.24 12.36 -20.48
CA ASP A 365 6.40 12.58 -19.04
C ASP A 365 7.74 12.03 -18.51
N ASP A 366 8.22 10.88 -19.02
CA ASP A 366 9.55 10.36 -18.71
C ASP A 366 10.67 11.24 -19.28
N LEU A 367 10.49 11.79 -20.51
CA LEU A 367 11.41 12.78 -21.07
C LEU A 367 11.38 14.08 -20.26
N ASN A 368 10.21 14.57 -19.85
CA ASN A 368 10.10 15.76 -18.99
C ASN A 368 10.74 15.53 -17.60
N ALA A 369 10.60 14.35 -17.01
CA ALA A 369 11.29 13.99 -15.77
C ALA A 369 12.82 13.93 -15.92
N GLN A 370 13.30 13.65 -17.13
CA GLN A 370 14.72 13.67 -17.47
C GLN A 370 15.24 15.07 -17.84
N PHE A 371 14.39 15.92 -18.43
CA PHE A 371 14.69 17.32 -18.76
C PHE A 371 14.62 18.28 -17.56
N ASP A 372 13.79 17.98 -16.55
CA ASP A 372 13.80 18.70 -15.26
C ASP A 372 15.08 18.43 -14.44
N ALA A 373 15.79 17.33 -14.74
CA ALA A 373 17.09 17.02 -14.14
C ALA A 373 18.28 17.64 -14.89
N SER A 374 18.09 18.08 -16.14
CA SER A 374 19.16 18.61 -17.01
C SER A 374 19.02 20.11 -17.34
N SER A 375 18.10 20.84 -16.71
CA SER A 375 17.84 22.27 -16.96
C SER A 375 18.42 23.22 -15.90
N LEU A 376 19.38 22.75 -15.09
CA LEU A 376 20.19 23.59 -14.20
C LEU A 376 21.67 23.23 -14.37
N ASP A 377 22.22 23.57 -15.54
CA ASP A 377 23.64 23.87 -15.75
C ASP A 377 23.82 25.40 -15.83
#